data_AF-A0AAW0V2J3-F1
#
_entry.id   AF-A0AAW0V2J3-F1
#
_cell.length_a   1.000
_cell.length_b   1.000
_cell.length_c   1.000
_cell.angle_alpha   90.00
_cell.angle_beta   90.00
_cell.angle_gamma   90.00
#
_symmetry.space_group_name_H-M   'P 1'
#
loop_
_entity.id
_entity.type
_entity.pdbx_description
1 polymer ?
#
loop_
_entity_poly.entity_id
_entity_poly.type
_entity_poly.pdbx_seq_one_letter_code
_entity_poly.pdbx_strand_id
1 'polypeptide(L)'
;MSGLASPRSPGSGDLAQDGYDYEDDNDADLEDSRDYEDRESDEDTDLGSEGEPRGKEEYTGIKEQMYQDKLAQLKKQLQQLRDNSHPEYNKKLKKIDAAYKERLRLNDLWKDIEEEWVERDYAAEKRLAAREFEEKKKELKENLLIELEEKKKIIEQERYTLELTGDSMEYKPVSTRKLRRRGNEPAPIIEKRRKPVSTTLQLLLDEREMDDDLKLINKSKLLNMKKSSTKARQ
;
A
#
# COMPACT_ATOMS: atom_id res chain seq x y z
N MET A 1 -14.89 24.07 -28.52
CA MET A 1 -13.92 24.55 -27.53
C MET A 1 -13.44 23.37 -26.74
N SER A 2 -12.12 23.21 -26.70
CA SER A 2 -11.38 22.00 -26.35
C SER A 2 -11.55 21.64 -24.87
N GLY A 3 -11.96 20.40 -24.60
CA GLY A 3 -12.05 19.85 -23.25
C GLY A 3 -10.66 19.56 -22.70
N LEU A 4 -10.34 20.14 -21.55
CA LEU A 4 -9.11 19.85 -20.80
C LEU A 4 -9.38 18.66 -19.87
N ALA A 5 -8.85 17.50 -20.25
CA ALA A 5 -8.81 16.32 -19.40
C ALA A 5 -7.74 16.52 -18.30
N SER A 6 -8.12 16.32 -17.05
CA SER A 6 -7.18 16.18 -15.92
C SER A 6 -6.23 15.02 -16.17
N PRO A 7 -4.92 15.17 -15.88
CA PRO A 7 -4.01 14.04 -15.92
C PRO A 7 -4.34 13.10 -14.76
N ARG A 8 -4.79 11.89 -15.11
CA ARG A 8 -4.86 10.72 -14.23
C ARG A 8 -3.52 10.54 -13.50
N SER A 9 -3.59 10.34 -12.19
CA SER A 9 -2.49 9.80 -11.39
C SER A 9 -1.94 8.53 -12.06
N PRO A 10 -0.63 8.43 -12.35
CA PRO A 10 -0.05 7.16 -12.71
C PRO A 10 -0.09 6.29 -11.46
N GLY A 11 -0.84 5.21 -11.53
CA GLY A 11 -0.80 4.18 -10.52
C GLY A 11 0.64 3.73 -10.30
N SER A 12 0.98 3.63 -9.02
CA SER A 12 1.70 2.49 -8.46
C SER A 12 1.69 1.27 -9.39
N GLY A 13 2.76 1.15 -10.18
CA GLY A 13 2.93 0.09 -11.16
C GLY A 13 4.42 0.01 -11.54
N ASP A 14 5.03 -1.09 -11.14
CA ASP A 14 6.24 -1.67 -11.72
C ASP A 14 7.47 -0.78 -11.84
N LEU A 15 8.07 -0.38 -10.72
CA LEU A 15 9.49 -0.03 -10.72
C LEU A 15 10.24 -0.79 -9.62
N ALA A 16 11.19 -1.59 -10.08
CA ALA A 16 12.25 -2.27 -9.34
C ALA A 16 11.85 -3.52 -8.55
N GLN A 17 11.40 -4.54 -9.27
CA GLN A 17 11.82 -5.90 -8.96
C GLN A 17 12.93 -6.30 -9.93
N ASP A 18 14.04 -5.56 -9.91
CA ASP A 18 15.31 -6.11 -10.41
C ASP A 18 15.79 -7.07 -9.33
N GLY A 19 15.48 -8.34 -9.55
CA GLY A 19 16.00 -9.44 -8.76
C GLY A 19 17.52 -9.37 -8.80
N TYR A 20 18.12 -9.11 -7.65
CA TYR A 20 19.52 -9.42 -7.43
C TYR A 20 19.69 -10.93 -7.58
N ASP A 21 20.02 -11.33 -8.81
CA ASP A 21 20.50 -12.64 -9.17
C ASP A 21 21.83 -12.83 -8.45
N TYR A 22 21.78 -13.45 -7.28
CA TYR A 22 22.96 -14.05 -6.68
C TYR A 22 23.27 -15.26 -7.54
N GLU A 23 24.12 -15.08 -8.55
CA GLU A 23 24.77 -16.21 -9.20
C GLU A 23 25.48 -17.03 -8.11
N ASP A 24 24.89 -18.19 -7.83
CA ASP A 24 25.48 -19.26 -7.05
C ASP A 24 26.58 -19.87 -7.92
N ASP A 25 27.78 -19.32 -7.83
CA ASP A 25 29.02 -20.01 -8.25
C ASP A 25 29.15 -21.28 -7.39
N ASN A 26 28.43 -22.32 -7.82
CA ASN A 26 28.53 -23.68 -7.34
C ASN A 26 29.81 -24.30 -7.94
N ASP A 27 30.94 -23.83 -7.45
CA ASP A 27 32.26 -24.36 -7.77
C ASP A 27 32.55 -25.52 -6.80
N ALA A 28 32.13 -26.73 -7.18
CA ALA A 28 32.58 -27.97 -6.56
C ALA A 28 32.45 -29.16 -7.53
N ASP A 29 33.44 -29.26 -8.42
CA ASP A 29 33.91 -30.50 -9.05
C ASP A 29 34.15 -31.63 -8.01
N LEU A 30 33.12 -32.41 -7.67
CA LEU A 30 33.27 -33.68 -6.97
C LEU A 30 32.29 -34.73 -7.49
N GLU A 31 32.44 -35.10 -8.75
CA GLU A 31 31.91 -36.36 -9.26
C GLU A 31 33.08 -37.18 -9.85
N ASP A 32 33.84 -37.83 -8.95
CA ASP A 32 34.69 -38.94 -9.36
C ASP A 32 34.67 -40.07 -8.33
N SER A 33 34.33 -41.25 -8.85
CA SER A 33 34.72 -42.56 -8.36
C SER A 33 34.04 -43.11 -7.11
N ARG A 34 32.78 -43.58 -7.26
CA ARG A 34 32.28 -44.78 -6.57
C ARG A 34 31.35 -45.60 -7.46
N ASP A 35 31.96 -46.31 -8.41
CA ASP A 35 31.37 -47.49 -9.01
C ASP A 35 32.34 -48.67 -8.77
N TYR A 36 32.04 -49.46 -7.73
CA TYR A 36 32.63 -50.78 -7.53
C TYR A 36 31.48 -51.78 -7.62
N GLU A 37 30.98 -51.96 -8.85
CA GLU A 37 30.17 -53.12 -9.22
C GLU A 37 31.03 -54.38 -9.12
N ASP A 38 30.55 -55.23 -8.23
CA ASP A 38 30.74 -56.66 -8.07
C ASP A 38 31.17 -57.39 -9.36
N ARG A 39 32.42 -57.87 -9.39
CA ARG A 39 32.86 -58.93 -10.31
C ARG A 39 33.32 -60.12 -9.50
N GLU A 40 32.42 -61.08 -9.35
CA GLU A 40 32.75 -62.48 -9.06
C GLU A 40 33.70 -62.99 -10.16
N SER A 41 35.00 -63.01 -9.86
CA SER A 41 36.02 -63.64 -10.69
C SER A 41 36.41 -64.96 -10.04
N ASP A 42 35.79 -66.02 -10.52
CA ASP A 42 36.10 -67.40 -10.19
C ASP A 42 37.35 -67.81 -11.01
N GLU A 43 38.55 -67.60 -10.46
CA GLU A 43 39.79 -68.11 -11.04
C GLU A 43 40.63 -68.83 -9.97
N ASP A 44 40.55 -70.16 -10.06
CA ASP A 44 41.44 -71.14 -9.45
C ASP A 44 42.88 -70.90 -9.93
N THR A 45 43.77 -70.41 -9.06
CA THR A 45 45.23 -70.48 -9.27
C THR A 45 45.94 -70.55 -7.92
N ASP A 46 46.20 -71.78 -7.47
CA ASP A 46 47.18 -72.13 -6.45
C ASP A 46 48.59 -71.81 -6.97
N LEU A 47 49.16 -70.67 -6.56
CA LEU A 47 50.59 -70.40 -6.68
C LEU A 47 51.10 -69.68 -5.42
N GLY A 48 51.84 -70.45 -4.62
CA GLY A 48 52.46 -70.02 -3.39
C GLY A 48 53.38 -68.80 -3.55
N SER A 49 53.31 -67.92 -2.57
CA SER A 49 54.41 -67.02 -2.22
C SER A 49 54.42 -66.82 -0.71
N GLU A 50 55.33 -67.51 -0.03
CA GLU A 50 55.86 -67.05 1.25
C GLU A 50 56.59 -65.72 1.01
N GLY A 51 55.84 -64.63 1.09
CA GLY A 51 56.33 -63.28 0.88
C GLY A 51 55.48 -62.27 1.63
N GLU A 52 55.95 -61.90 2.82
CA GLU A 52 55.63 -60.66 3.56
C GLU A 52 54.18 -60.40 4.06
N PRO A 53 53.96 -60.37 5.39
CA PRO A 53 52.85 -59.60 6.00
C PRO A 53 53.08 -58.07 5.98
N ARG A 54 54.18 -57.58 5.42
CA ARG A 54 54.62 -56.17 5.55
C ARG A 54 53.70 -55.14 4.92
N GLY A 55 53.08 -55.44 3.76
CA GLY A 55 52.20 -54.49 3.08
C GLY A 55 50.86 -54.22 3.79
N LYS A 56 50.32 -55.20 4.55
CA LYS A 56 49.05 -55.02 5.28
C LYS A 56 49.25 -54.18 6.55
N GLU A 57 50.37 -54.36 7.25
CA GLU A 57 50.75 -53.56 8.43
C GLU A 57 51.12 -52.11 8.05
N GLU A 58 51.76 -51.89 6.91
CA GLU A 58 52.01 -50.55 6.38
C GLU A 58 50.69 -49.84 5.98
N TYR A 59 49.75 -50.54 5.36
CA TYR A 59 48.46 -49.98 4.97
C TYR A 59 47.58 -49.63 6.20
N THR A 60 47.63 -50.42 7.27
CA THR A 60 46.97 -50.08 8.54
C THR A 60 47.68 -48.93 9.26
N GLY A 61 49.00 -48.86 9.22
CA GLY A 61 49.78 -47.74 9.76
C GLY A 61 49.51 -46.41 9.05
N ILE A 62 49.38 -46.41 7.73
CA ILE A 62 49.03 -45.21 6.94
C ILE A 62 47.60 -44.74 7.27
N LYS A 63 46.64 -45.67 7.41
CA LYS A 63 45.27 -45.33 7.83
C LYS A 63 45.22 -44.74 9.23
N GLU A 64 46.00 -45.28 10.16
CA GLU A 64 46.10 -44.75 11.53
C GLU A 64 46.73 -43.35 11.53
N GLN A 65 47.79 -43.14 10.75
CA GLN A 65 48.41 -41.82 10.61
C GLN A 65 47.43 -40.78 10.04
N MET A 66 46.69 -41.13 8.99
CA MET A 66 45.64 -40.29 8.40
C MET A 66 44.54 -39.95 9.42
N TYR A 67 44.17 -40.91 10.29
CA TYR A 67 43.20 -40.68 11.35
C TYR A 67 43.72 -39.68 12.40
N GLN A 68 44.96 -39.87 12.86
CA GLN A 68 45.60 -38.96 13.83
C GLN A 68 45.75 -37.54 13.24
N ASP A 69 46.14 -37.42 11.97
CA ASP A 69 46.26 -36.15 11.27
C ASP A 69 44.89 -35.47 11.13
N LYS A 70 43.84 -36.23 10.81
CA LYS A 70 42.47 -35.71 10.74
C LYS A 70 41.98 -35.23 12.11
N LEU A 71 42.24 -36.00 13.16
CA LEU A 71 41.89 -35.62 14.53
C LEU A 71 42.63 -34.35 14.96
N ALA A 72 43.92 -34.22 14.62
CA ALA A 72 44.71 -33.02 14.88
C ALA A 72 44.17 -31.80 14.13
N GLN A 73 43.78 -31.97 12.86
CA GLN A 73 43.15 -30.92 12.05
C GLN A 73 41.84 -30.43 12.68
N LEU A 74 40.98 -31.36 13.11
CA LEU A 74 39.70 -31.04 13.77
C LEU A 74 39.91 -30.33 15.11
N LYS A 75 40.85 -30.81 15.93
CA LYS A 75 41.23 -30.14 17.19
C LYS A 75 41.73 -28.72 16.95
N LYS A 76 42.56 -28.51 15.92
CA LYS A 76 43.05 -27.19 15.52
C LYS A 76 41.90 -26.26 15.07
N GLN A 77 40.97 -26.75 14.25
CA GLN A 77 39.80 -25.97 13.84
C GLN A 77 38.92 -25.60 15.03
N LEU A 78 38.72 -26.52 15.98
CA LEU A 78 37.93 -26.28 17.19
C LEU A 78 38.60 -25.22 18.08
N GLN A 79 39.93 -25.27 18.22
CA GLN A 79 40.69 -24.24 18.92
C GLN A 79 40.60 -22.88 18.20
N GLN A 80 40.74 -22.86 16.86
CA GLN A 80 40.56 -21.65 16.07
C GLN A 80 39.16 -21.05 16.21
N LEU A 81 38.12 -21.87 16.36
CA LEU A 81 36.77 -21.40 16.64
C LEU A 81 36.65 -20.82 18.06
N ARG A 82 37.23 -21.47 19.08
CA ARG A 82 37.27 -20.96 20.46
C ARG A 82 37.99 -19.61 20.54
N ASP A 83 39.06 -19.46 19.77
CA ASP A 83 39.86 -18.24 19.71
C ASP A 83 39.30 -17.20 18.72
N ASN A 84 38.13 -17.46 18.10
CA ASN A 84 37.51 -16.64 17.05
C ASN A 84 38.44 -16.31 15.86
N SER A 85 39.44 -17.15 15.60
CA SER A 85 40.40 -17.00 14.49
C SER A 85 40.06 -17.87 13.28
N HIS A 86 39.01 -18.69 13.35
CA HIS A 86 38.62 -19.58 12.25
C HIS A 86 38.26 -18.80 10.97
N PRO A 87 38.97 -19.03 9.85
CA PRO A 87 38.89 -18.17 8.67
C PRO A 87 37.50 -18.18 8.02
N GLU A 88 36.87 -19.36 7.87
CA GLU A 88 35.53 -19.47 7.28
C GLU A 88 34.44 -18.82 8.13
N TYR A 89 34.58 -18.86 9.46
CA TYR A 89 33.64 -18.22 10.36
C TYR A 89 33.74 -16.69 10.24
N ASN A 90 34.96 -16.17 10.25
CA ASN A 90 35.23 -14.75 10.08
C ASN A 90 34.82 -14.24 8.69
N LYS A 91 34.96 -15.05 7.63
CA LYS A 91 34.45 -14.73 6.29
C LYS A 91 32.93 -14.58 6.30
N LYS A 92 32.21 -15.49 6.95
CA LYS A 92 30.74 -15.40 7.11
C LYS A 92 30.33 -14.18 7.94
N LEU A 93 31.02 -13.91 9.05
CA LEU A 93 30.76 -12.71 9.87
C LEU A 93 30.94 -11.42 9.05
N LYS A 94 32.03 -11.30 8.27
CA LYS A 94 32.25 -10.14 7.40
C LYS A 94 31.14 -9.96 6.37
N LYS A 95 30.64 -11.06 5.78
CA LYS A 95 29.50 -11.00 4.85
C LYS A 95 28.24 -10.47 5.54
N ILE A 96 27.93 -10.95 6.75
CA ILE A 96 26.77 -10.51 7.53
C ILE A 96 26.91 -9.04 7.93
N ASP A 97 28.09 -8.61 8.38
CA ASP A 97 28.36 -7.21 8.75
C ASP A 97 28.22 -6.27 7.54
N ALA A 98 28.74 -6.67 6.37
CA ALA A 98 28.58 -5.91 5.13
C ALA A 98 27.09 -5.79 4.73
N ALA A 99 26.34 -6.90 4.77
CA ALA A 99 24.90 -6.88 4.47
C ALA A 99 24.12 -6.02 5.47
N TYR A 100 24.49 -6.05 6.75
CA TYR A 100 23.88 -5.22 7.78
C TYR A 100 24.12 -3.72 7.52
N LYS A 101 25.36 -3.34 7.20
CA LYS A 101 25.73 -1.95 6.87
C LYS A 101 25.01 -1.46 5.62
N GLU A 102 24.92 -2.30 4.59
CA GLU A 102 24.19 -1.93 3.38
C GLU A 102 22.70 -1.76 3.67
N ARG A 103 22.11 -2.64 4.49
CA ARG A 103 20.71 -2.48 4.91
C ARG A 103 20.46 -1.19 5.68
N LEU A 104 21.38 -0.78 6.56
CA LEU A 104 21.30 0.51 7.25
C LEU A 104 21.34 1.68 6.26
N ARG A 105 22.31 1.67 5.35
CA ARG A 105 22.44 2.69 4.30
C ARG A 105 21.18 2.79 3.45
N LEU A 106 20.61 1.65 3.03
CA LEU A 106 19.36 1.62 2.28
C LEU A 106 18.21 2.18 3.10
N ASN A 107 18.12 1.86 4.39
CA ASN A 107 17.08 2.38 5.27
C ASN A 107 17.15 3.91 5.41
N ASP A 108 18.35 4.46 5.57
CA ASP A 108 18.56 5.91 5.61
C ASP A 108 18.13 6.56 4.30
N LEU A 109 18.52 5.99 3.15
CA LEU A 109 18.09 6.49 1.83
C LEU A 109 16.56 6.44 1.65
N TRP A 110 15.92 5.35 2.07
CA TRP A 110 14.46 5.23 2.02
C TRP A 110 13.76 6.28 2.88
N LYS A 111 14.31 6.54 4.07
CA LYS A 111 13.79 7.56 4.96
C LYS A 111 13.88 8.95 4.30
N ASP A 112 15.03 9.29 3.71
CA ASP A 112 15.23 10.59 3.06
C ASP A 112 14.27 10.79 1.88
N ILE A 113 14.07 9.74 1.07
CA ILE A 113 13.12 9.77 -0.05
C ILE A 113 11.69 9.97 0.47
N GLU A 114 11.27 9.20 1.48
CA GLU A 114 9.93 9.32 2.06
C GLU A 114 9.70 10.71 2.65
N GLU A 115 10.70 11.28 3.32
CA GLU A 115 10.66 12.64 3.86
C GLU A 115 10.46 13.67 2.74
N GLU A 116 11.18 13.55 1.63
CA GLU A 116 11.00 14.44 0.46
C GLU A 116 9.60 14.32 -0.16
N TRP A 117 9.04 13.11 -0.25
CA TRP A 117 7.68 12.90 -0.75
C TRP A 117 6.64 13.54 0.16
N VAL A 118 6.74 13.33 1.47
CA VAL A 118 5.84 13.94 2.46
C VAL A 118 5.92 15.46 2.39
N GLU A 119 7.11 16.04 2.27
CA GLU A 119 7.28 17.50 2.13
C GLU A 119 6.64 18.02 0.84
N ARG A 120 6.84 17.31 -0.27
CA ARG A 120 6.27 17.66 -1.56
C ARG A 120 4.74 17.65 -1.52
N ASP A 121 4.15 16.60 -0.96
CA ASP A 121 2.71 16.45 -0.82
C ASP A 121 2.13 17.51 0.11
N TYR A 122 2.77 17.76 1.26
CA TYR A 122 2.38 18.84 2.16
C TYR A 122 2.38 20.21 1.45
N ALA A 123 3.42 20.49 0.68
CA ALA A 123 3.50 21.75 -0.07
C ALA A 123 2.46 21.82 -1.20
N ALA A 124 2.12 20.71 -1.84
CA ALA A 124 1.06 20.65 -2.84
C ALA A 124 -0.31 20.90 -2.21
N GLU A 125 -0.61 20.24 -1.11
CA GLU A 125 -1.86 20.35 -0.37
C GLU A 125 -2.08 21.79 0.15
N LYS A 126 -1.03 22.41 0.71
CA LYS A 126 -1.10 23.80 1.14
C LYS A 126 -1.42 24.77 -0.01
N ARG A 127 -0.87 24.54 -1.20
CA ARG A 127 -1.18 25.34 -2.40
C ARG A 127 -2.61 25.09 -2.89
N LEU A 128 -3.07 23.85 -2.85
CA LEU A 128 -4.44 23.48 -3.23
C LEU A 128 -5.45 24.14 -2.30
N ALA A 129 -5.27 24.02 -0.98
CA ALA A 129 -6.14 24.67 0.01
C ALA A 129 -6.21 26.19 -0.16
N ALA A 130 -5.06 26.84 -0.45
CA ALA A 130 -5.04 28.28 -0.73
C ALA A 130 -5.79 28.65 -2.02
N ARG A 131 -5.66 27.83 -3.07
CA ARG A 131 -6.37 28.03 -4.33
C ARG A 131 -7.89 27.86 -4.15
N GLU A 132 -8.31 26.79 -3.48
CA GLU A 132 -9.72 26.53 -3.21
C GLU A 132 -10.35 27.63 -2.36
N PHE A 133 -9.62 28.16 -1.38
CA PHE A 133 -10.10 29.29 -0.58
C PHE A 133 -10.37 30.53 -1.45
N GLU A 134 -9.44 30.90 -2.32
CA GLU A 134 -9.63 32.04 -3.23
C GLU A 134 -10.71 31.77 -4.28
N GLU A 135 -10.88 30.53 -4.74
CA GLU A 135 -11.95 30.13 -5.65
C GLU A 135 -13.33 30.27 -4.99
N LYS A 136 -13.52 29.69 -3.80
CA LYS A 136 -14.78 29.82 -3.03
C LYS A 136 -15.13 31.27 -2.71
N LYS A 137 -14.12 32.10 -2.44
CA LYS A 137 -14.31 33.53 -2.22
C LYS A 137 -14.78 34.26 -3.47
N LYS A 138 -14.29 33.87 -4.65
CA LYS A 138 -14.77 34.41 -5.94
C LYS A 138 -16.19 33.92 -6.22
N GLU A 139 -16.43 32.63 -6.10
CA GLU A 139 -17.75 32.01 -6.26
C GLU A 139 -18.81 32.69 -5.38
N LEU A 140 -18.51 32.94 -4.11
CA LEU A 140 -19.44 33.61 -3.20
C LEU A 140 -19.78 35.04 -3.65
N LYS A 141 -18.81 35.78 -4.19
CA LYS A 141 -19.04 37.13 -4.73
C LYS A 141 -19.88 37.09 -6.00
N GLU A 142 -19.60 36.14 -6.89
CA GLU A 142 -20.36 35.93 -8.13
C GLU A 142 -21.81 35.53 -7.82
N ASN A 143 -22.02 34.60 -6.89
CA ASN A 143 -23.34 34.21 -6.42
C ASN A 143 -24.11 35.40 -5.84
N LEU A 144 -23.46 36.22 -5.01
CA LEU A 144 -24.09 37.43 -4.46
C LEU A 144 -24.47 38.43 -5.56
N LEU A 145 -23.62 38.58 -6.59
CA LEU A 145 -23.92 39.44 -7.74
C LEU A 145 -25.17 38.93 -8.48
N ILE A 146 -25.20 37.63 -8.80
CA ILE A 146 -26.32 36.96 -9.47
C ILE A 146 -27.61 37.14 -8.66
N GLU A 147 -27.58 36.95 -7.35
CA GLU A 147 -28.74 37.14 -6.49
C GLU A 147 -29.27 38.60 -6.52
N LEU A 148 -28.37 39.58 -6.53
CA LEU A 148 -28.75 41.00 -6.59
C LEU A 148 -29.31 41.37 -7.96
N GLU A 149 -28.75 40.83 -9.04
CA GLU A 149 -29.26 41.00 -10.40
C GLU A 149 -30.65 40.38 -10.58
N GLU A 150 -30.87 39.16 -10.06
CA GLU A 150 -32.19 38.53 -10.10
C GLU A 150 -33.21 39.28 -9.25
N LYS A 151 -32.84 39.77 -8.05
CA LYS A 151 -33.71 40.64 -7.24
C LYS A 151 -34.08 41.93 -7.98
N LYS A 152 -33.12 42.58 -8.65
CA LYS A 152 -33.39 43.77 -9.47
C LYS A 152 -34.38 43.46 -10.59
N LYS A 153 -34.17 42.35 -11.30
CA LYS A 153 -35.05 41.88 -12.37
C LYS A 153 -36.45 41.57 -11.87
N ILE A 154 -36.60 40.94 -10.70
CA ILE A 154 -37.90 40.69 -10.07
C ILE A 154 -38.62 42.02 -9.78
N ILE A 155 -37.92 43.00 -9.19
CA ILE A 155 -38.51 44.32 -8.90
C ILE A 155 -38.95 45.03 -10.20
N GLU A 156 -38.12 44.96 -11.25
CA GLU A 156 -38.46 45.53 -12.56
C GLU A 156 -39.67 44.84 -13.20
N GLN A 157 -39.76 43.51 -13.08
CA GLN A 157 -40.92 42.73 -13.52
C GLN A 157 -42.18 43.08 -12.73
N GLU A 158 -42.10 43.11 -11.40
CA GLU A 158 -43.22 43.48 -10.53
C GLU A 158 -43.70 44.91 -10.82
N ARG A 159 -42.78 45.86 -11.02
CA ARG A 159 -43.11 47.23 -11.44
C ARG A 159 -43.83 47.23 -12.78
N TYR A 160 -43.31 46.51 -13.79
CA TYR A 160 -43.96 46.42 -15.10
C TYR A 160 -45.36 45.81 -14.99
N THR A 161 -45.54 44.75 -14.20
CA THR A 161 -46.85 44.16 -13.92
C THR A 161 -47.79 45.15 -13.24
N LEU A 162 -47.31 45.93 -12.26
CA LEU A 162 -48.08 46.98 -11.61
C LEU A 162 -48.48 48.10 -12.57
N GLU A 163 -47.60 48.54 -13.47
CA GLU A 163 -47.93 49.55 -14.49
C GLU A 163 -48.98 49.04 -15.49
N LEU A 164 -48.91 47.76 -15.86
CA LEU A 164 -49.88 47.14 -16.78
C LEU A 164 -51.24 46.88 -16.12
N THR A 165 -51.27 46.63 -14.81
CA THR A 165 -52.47 46.24 -14.04
C THR A 165 -53.03 47.41 -13.20
N GLY A 166 -52.28 48.51 -13.09
CA GLY A 166 -52.51 49.62 -12.15
C GLY A 166 -53.62 50.60 -12.53
N ASP A 167 -54.20 50.48 -13.72
CA ASP A 167 -55.30 51.35 -14.18
C ASP A 167 -56.69 50.87 -13.71
N SER A 168 -56.76 49.98 -12.72
CA SER A 168 -58.04 49.50 -12.15
C SER A 168 -58.07 49.46 -10.62
N MET A 169 -57.42 50.41 -9.96
CA MET A 169 -57.74 50.68 -8.56
C MET A 169 -58.79 51.79 -8.47
N GLU A 170 -60.03 51.49 -8.88
CA GLU A 170 -61.18 52.16 -8.27
C GLU A 170 -61.08 51.90 -6.76
N TYR A 171 -60.53 52.86 -6.01
CA TYR A 171 -60.64 52.90 -4.56
C TYR A 171 -62.10 53.14 -4.20
N LYS A 172 -62.95 52.10 -4.31
CA LYS A 172 -64.22 52.11 -3.60
C LYS A 172 -63.89 52.08 -2.11
N PRO A 173 -64.29 53.08 -1.32
CA PRO A 173 -64.08 53.05 0.12
C PRO A 173 -64.68 51.76 0.66
N VAL A 174 -63.87 50.98 1.38
CA VAL A 174 -64.27 49.70 1.97
C VAL A 174 -65.49 49.97 2.86
N SER A 175 -66.65 49.49 2.43
CA SER A 175 -67.90 49.60 3.17
C SER A 175 -67.78 48.87 4.51
N THR A 176 -67.69 49.62 5.60
CA THR A 176 -67.55 49.06 6.95
C THR A 176 -68.90 48.65 7.53
N ARG A 177 -69.43 47.51 7.09
CA ARG A 177 -70.48 46.82 7.87
C ARG A 177 -69.84 46.13 9.08
N LYS A 178 -70.09 46.69 10.27
CA LYS A 178 -69.70 46.10 11.57
C LYS A 178 -70.19 44.65 11.64
N LEU A 179 -69.26 43.69 11.62
CA LEU A 179 -69.57 42.27 11.79
C LEU A 179 -69.89 42.01 13.28
N ARG A 180 -71.14 41.67 13.60
CA ARG A 180 -71.46 41.11 14.92
C ARG A 180 -70.85 39.71 15.00
N ARG A 181 -70.00 39.48 16.00
CA ARG A 181 -69.36 38.20 16.27
C ARG A 181 -70.43 37.10 16.41
N ARG A 182 -70.41 36.11 15.53
CA ARG A 182 -71.17 34.87 15.72
C ARG A 182 -70.38 34.00 16.70
N GLY A 183 -71.05 33.42 17.69
CA GLY A 183 -70.45 32.64 18.79
C GLY A 183 -69.86 31.28 18.39
N ASN A 184 -69.30 31.16 17.18
CA ASN A 184 -68.67 29.95 16.69
C ASN A 184 -67.54 30.29 15.71
N GLU A 185 -66.51 31.01 16.16
CA GLU A 185 -65.20 30.99 15.49
C GLU A 185 -64.37 29.86 16.12
N PRO A 186 -63.86 28.88 15.34
CA PRO A 186 -62.87 27.96 15.85
C PRO A 186 -61.58 28.73 16.15
N ALA A 187 -60.91 28.37 17.24
CA ALA A 187 -59.66 29.01 17.66
C ALA A 187 -58.61 29.00 16.53
N PRO A 188 -57.75 30.03 16.45
CA PRO A 188 -56.74 30.13 15.40
C PRO A 188 -55.83 28.91 15.41
N ILE A 189 -55.73 28.26 14.25
CA ILE A 189 -54.88 27.11 14.03
C ILE A 189 -53.43 27.57 14.15
N ILE A 190 -52.71 27.01 15.12
CA ILE A 190 -51.27 27.19 15.26
C ILE A 190 -50.61 26.51 14.06
N GLU A 191 -50.13 27.31 13.11
CA GLU A 191 -49.27 26.83 12.03
C GLU A 191 -48.04 26.16 12.63
N LYS A 192 -47.89 24.86 12.34
CA LYS A 192 -46.71 24.09 12.73
C LYS A 192 -45.47 24.77 12.14
N ARG A 193 -44.66 25.39 13.00
CA ARG A 193 -43.30 25.88 12.71
C ARG A 193 -42.63 24.95 11.70
N ARG A 194 -42.36 25.47 10.50
CA ARG A 194 -41.38 24.86 9.59
C ARG A 194 -40.10 24.64 10.38
N LYS A 195 -39.59 23.41 10.37
CA LYS A 195 -38.34 23.06 11.08
C LYS A 195 -37.20 23.89 10.47
N PRO A 196 -36.29 24.44 11.30
CA PRO A 196 -35.08 25.07 10.79
C PRO A 196 -34.27 24.02 10.01
N VAL A 197 -33.79 24.40 8.83
CA VAL A 197 -32.86 23.58 8.03
C VAL A 197 -31.59 23.42 8.86
N SER A 198 -31.23 22.16 9.17
CA SER A 198 -30.07 21.84 9.99
C SER A 198 -28.79 22.17 9.22
N THR A 199 -27.98 23.09 9.74
CA THR A 199 -26.62 23.41 9.27
C THR A 199 -25.54 22.50 9.87
N THR A 200 -25.93 21.35 10.43
CA THR A 200 -24.98 20.35 10.93
C THR A 200 -24.34 19.61 9.77
N LEU A 201 -23.02 19.79 9.58
CA LEU A 201 -22.23 18.93 8.72
C LEU A 201 -22.40 17.47 9.19
N GLN A 202 -22.88 16.60 8.30
CA GLN A 202 -22.93 15.16 8.55
C GLN A 202 -21.50 14.61 8.43
N LEU A 203 -20.88 14.32 9.58
CA LEU A 203 -19.54 13.72 9.65
C LEU A 203 -19.56 12.19 9.52
N LEU A 204 -20.74 11.57 9.57
CA LEU A 204 -20.91 10.13 9.43
C LEU A 204 -21.38 9.82 8.01
N LEU A 205 -20.74 8.84 7.38
CA LEU A 205 -21.17 8.27 6.11
C LEU A 205 -22.57 7.68 6.25
N ASP A 206 -23.36 7.78 5.17
CA ASP A 206 -24.66 7.13 5.14
C ASP A 206 -24.49 5.60 5.06
N GLU A 207 -25.45 4.84 5.61
CA GLU A 207 -25.39 3.36 5.62
C GLU A 207 -25.17 2.75 4.23
N ARG A 208 -25.65 3.43 3.18
CA ARG A 208 -25.45 3.01 1.79
C ARG A 208 -24.00 3.09 1.33
N GLU A 209 -23.29 4.14 1.74
CA GLU A 209 -21.87 4.33 1.40
C GLU A 209 -21.02 3.30 2.15
N MET A 210 -21.34 3.05 3.42
CA MET A 210 -20.71 1.98 4.20
C MET A 210 -20.93 0.61 3.56
N ASP A 211 -22.14 0.31 3.09
CA ASP A 211 -22.46 -0.97 2.42
C ASP A 211 -21.73 -1.14 1.09
N ASP A 212 -21.58 -0.06 0.31
CA ASP A 212 -20.88 -0.11 -0.97
C ASP A 212 -19.38 -0.29 -0.80
N ASP A 213 -18.77 0.37 0.19
CA ASP A 213 -17.38 0.13 0.59
C ASP A 213 -17.17 -1.30 1.11
N LEU A 214 -18.12 -1.82 1.90
CA LEU A 214 -18.07 -3.19 2.41
C LEU A 214 -18.09 -4.21 1.25
N LYS A 215 -18.92 -3.97 0.23
CA LYS A 215 -18.96 -4.80 -1.00
C LYS A 215 -17.64 -4.71 -1.75
N LEU A 216 -17.03 -3.53 -1.84
CA LEU A 216 -15.75 -3.33 -2.51
C LEU A 216 -14.62 -4.10 -1.80
N ILE A 217 -14.56 -4.02 -0.47
CA ILE A 217 -13.61 -4.74 0.38
C ILE A 217 -13.80 -6.26 0.27
N ASN A 218 -15.04 -6.75 0.24
CA ASN A 218 -15.30 -8.18 0.08
C ASN A 218 -14.95 -8.68 -1.32
N LYS A 219 -15.17 -7.87 -2.35
CA LYS A 219 -14.77 -8.20 -3.73
C LYS A 219 -13.26 -8.25 -3.88
N SER A 220 -12.51 -7.33 -3.27
CA SER A 220 -11.05 -7.33 -3.29
C SER A 220 -10.46 -8.50 -2.50
N LYS A 221 -11.04 -8.84 -1.34
CA LYS A 221 -10.67 -10.06 -0.58
C LYS A 221 -10.86 -11.34 -1.41
N LEU A 222 -11.97 -11.48 -2.13
CA LEU A 222 -12.22 -12.62 -3.01
C LEU A 222 -11.24 -12.72 -4.18
N LEU A 223 -10.83 -11.58 -4.77
CA LEU A 223 -9.82 -11.56 -5.83
C LEU A 223 -8.43 -11.95 -5.30
N ASN A 224 -8.10 -11.52 -4.08
CA ASN A 224 -6.84 -11.89 -3.42
C ASN A 224 -6.79 -13.38 -3.05
N MET A 225 -7.91 -13.98 -2.64
CA MET A 225 -8.02 -15.43 -2.40
C MET A 225 -7.91 -16.27 -3.69
N LYS A 226 -8.43 -15.78 -4.83
CA LYS A 226 -8.29 -16.47 -6.12
C LYS A 226 -6.85 -16.48 -6.64
N LYS A 227 -6.06 -15.45 -6.31
CA LYS A 227 -4.62 -15.38 -6.64
C LYS A 227 -3.78 -16.32 -5.77
N SER A 228 -4.14 -16.51 -4.49
CA SER A 228 -3.43 -17.47 -3.63
C SER A 228 -3.72 -18.93 -4.00
N SER A 229 -4.92 -19.25 -4.49
CA SER A 229 -5.26 -20.61 -4.93
C SER A 229 -4.62 -21.02 -6.26
N THR A 230 -4.26 -20.07 -7.12
CA THR A 230 -3.56 -20.35 -8.40
C THR A 230 -2.06 -20.54 -8.20
N LYS A 231 -1.47 -19.90 -7.18
CA LYS A 231 -0.04 -20.06 -6.85
C LYS A 231 0.29 -21.36 -6.11
N ALA A 232 -0.71 -22.06 -5.55
CA ALA A 232 -0.55 -23.32 -4.82
C ALA A 232 -0.71 -24.58 -5.70
N ARG A 233 -0.82 -24.43 -7.03
CA ARG A 233 -1.06 -25.53 -7.98
C ARG A 233 0.00 -25.64 -9.09
N GLN A 234 1.14 -24.98 -8.94
CA GLN A 234 2.34 -25.20 -9.75
C GLN A 234 3.45 -25.76 -8.87
#